data_AF-A0A8S0H146-F1
#
_entry.id   AF-A0A8S0H146-F1
#
_cell.length_a   1.000
_cell.length_b   1.000
_cell.length_c   1.000
_cell.angle_alpha   90.00
_cell.angle_beta   90.00
_cell.angle_gamma   90.00
#
_symmetry.space_group_name_H-M   'P 1'
#
loop_
_entity.id
_entity.type
_entity.pdbx_description
1 polymer ?
#
loop_
_entity_poly.entity_id
_entity_poly.type
_entity_poly.pdbx_seq_one_letter_code
_entity_poly.pdbx_strand_id
1 'polypeptide(L)'
;MRESDSVAVYFVRVMTHALRQQPARLAAVLREAGIDPALLDQPRARVPGSAFAALWLIQIRELQDEFFQLDSRGMPPGPLP
;
A
#
# COMPACT_ATOMS: atom_id res chain seq x y z
N MET A 1 17.19 -5.05 -17.42
CA MET A 1 15.89 -5.15 -16.72
C MET A 1 16.04 -6.32 -15.77
N ARG A 2 16.50 -6.06 -14.53
CA ARG A 2 17.09 -7.10 -13.68
C ARG A 2 16.01 -7.95 -13.02
N GLU A 3 16.21 -9.25 -13.14
CA GLU A 3 15.37 -10.32 -12.63
C GLU A 3 15.32 -10.34 -11.09
N SER A 4 14.14 -10.59 -10.52
CA SER A 4 13.89 -10.89 -9.09
C SER A 4 13.81 -9.72 -8.09
N ASP A 5 13.21 -8.59 -8.46
CA ASP A 5 12.72 -7.64 -7.44
C ASP A 5 11.43 -8.20 -6.84
N SER A 6 11.52 -9.22 -5.97
CA SER A 6 10.37 -9.76 -5.26
C SER A 6 10.41 -9.29 -3.81
N VAL A 7 9.41 -8.52 -3.42
CA VAL A 7 9.29 -7.88 -2.12
C VAL A 7 8.60 -8.85 -1.16
N ALA A 8 9.11 -8.97 0.07
CA ALA A 8 8.46 -9.78 1.08
C ALA A 8 7.06 -9.24 1.39
N VAL A 9 6.08 -10.12 1.54
CA VAL A 9 4.69 -9.72 1.85
C VAL A 9 4.58 -8.93 3.17
N TYR A 10 5.58 -9.06 4.04
CA TYR A 10 5.76 -8.23 5.21
C TYR A 10 5.65 -6.72 4.90
N PHE A 11 6.30 -6.24 3.83
CA PHE A 11 6.25 -4.82 3.45
C PHE A 11 4.86 -4.41 2.96
N VAL A 12 4.18 -5.28 2.21
CA VAL A 12 2.78 -5.07 1.79
C VAL A 12 1.88 -4.92 3.02
N ARG A 13 2.09 -5.76 4.05
CA ARG A 13 1.32 -5.72 5.31
C ARG A 13 1.54 -4.43 6.10
N VAL A 14 2.76 -3.89 6.08
CA VAL A 14 3.09 -2.59 6.69
C VAL A 14 2.43 -1.45 5.91
N MET A 15 2.54 -1.47 4.59
CA MET A 15 1.98 -0.43 3.71
C MET A 15 0.45 -0.35 3.77
N THR A 16 -0.18 -1.52 3.93
CA THR A 16 -1.63 -1.65 4.05
C THR A 16 -2.14 -1.50 5.49
N HIS A 17 -1.25 -1.20 6.44
CA HIS A 17 -1.61 -1.06 7.85
C HIS A 17 -2.68 0.02 8.07
N ALA A 18 -2.63 1.12 7.32
CA ALA A 18 -3.63 2.19 7.37
C ALA A 18 -5.04 1.70 6.99
N LEU A 19 -5.13 0.73 6.07
CA LEU A 19 -6.39 0.14 5.62
C LEU A 19 -6.83 -1.07 6.45
N ARG A 20 -6.12 -1.42 7.53
CA ARG A 20 -6.45 -2.58 8.39
C ARG A 20 -7.85 -2.50 9.00
N GLN A 21 -8.36 -1.28 9.22
CA GLN A 21 -9.71 -1.04 9.75
C GLN A 21 -10.79 -1.14 8.66
N GLN A 22 -10.40 -1.29 7.39
CA GLN A 22 -11.29 -1.38 6.22
C GLN A 22 -10.92 -2.59 5.34
N PRO A 23 -11.20 -3.82 5.78
CA PRO A 23 -10.78 -5.04 5.08
C PRO A 23 -11.33 -5.16 3.65
N ALA A 24 -12.54 -4.63 3.39
CA ALA A 24 -13.11 -4.60 2.05
C ALA A 24 -12.30 -3.70 1.10
N ARG A 25 -11.84 -2.54 1.58
CA ARG A 25 -11.04 -1.60 0.81
C ARG A 25 -9.61 -2.11 0.61
N LEU A 26 -9.04 -2.72 1.65
CA LEU A 26 -7.76 -3.41 1.57
C LEU A 26 -7.77 -4.48 0.46
N ALA A 27 -8.80 -5.34 0.43
CA ALA A 27 -8.91 -6.39 -0.58
C ALA A 27 -9.04 -5.81 -2.00
N ALA A 28 -9.78 -4.70 -2.18
CA ALA A 28 -9.90 -4.02 -3.46
C ALA A 28 -8.55 -3.47 -3.96
N VAL A 29 -7.83 -2.75 -3.09
CA VAL A 29 -6.52 -2.15 -3.39
C VAL A 29 -5.47 -3.20 -3.73
N LEU A 30 -5.43 -4.32 -3.00
CA LEU A 30 -4.51 -5.43 -3.30
C LEU A 30 -4.82 -6.06 -4.65
N ARG A 31 -6.09 -6.33 -4.94
CA ARG A 31 -6.51 -6.91 -6.21
C ARG A 31 -6.20 -5.98 -7.39
N GLU A 32 -6.39 -4.68 -7.22
CA GLU A 32 -6.05 -3.67 -8.23
C GLU A 32 -4.53 -3.61 -8.48
N ALA A 33 -3.72 -3.79 -7.44
CA ALA A 33 -2.27 -3.92 -7.55
C ALA A 33 -1.81 -5.25 -8.16
N GLY A 34 -2.73 -6.19 -8.43
CA GLY A 34 -2.42 -7.54 -8.89
C GLY A 34 -1.85 -8.44 -7.79
N ILE A 35 -2.07 -8.10 -6.53
CA ILE A 35 -1.67 -8.87 -5.35
C ILE A 35 -2.88 -9.66 -4.85
N ASP A 36 -2.73 -10.98 -4.73
CA ASP A 36 -3.77 -11.79 -4.12
C ASP A 36 -3.80 -11.55 -2.59
N PRO A 37 -4.95 -11.17 -2.00
CA PRO A 37 -5.04 -10.90 -0.57
C PRO A 37 -4.74 -12.14 0.29
N ALA A 38 -4.87 -13.36 -0.23
CA ALA A 38 -4.47 -14.58 0.48
C ALA A 38 -2.94 -14.69 0.65
N LEU A 39 -2.13 -13.92 -0.10
CA LEU A 39 -0.69 -13.84 0.13
C LEU A 39 -0.36 -13.18 1.48
N LEU A 40 -1.25 -12.30 2.00
CA LEU A 40 -1.07 -11.68 3.32
C LEU A 40 -1.16 -12.69 4.47
N ASP A 41 -1.86 -13.81 4.27
CA ASP A 41 -1.97 -14.90 5.24
C ASP A 41 -0.68 -15.77 5.28
N GLN A 42 0.15 -15.66 4.24
CA GLN A 42 1.36 -16.45 4.09
C GLN A 42 2.60 -15.64 4.49
N PRO A 43 3.13 -15.76 5.72
CA PRO A 43 4.23 -14.92 6.21
C PRO A 43 5.54 -15.03 5.42
N ARG A 44 5.70 -16.09 4.61
CA ARG A 44 6.86 -16.32 3.74
C ARG A 44 6.61 -15.98 2.26
N ALA A 45 5.43 -15.49 1.92
CA ALA A 45 5.12 -15.09 0.55
C ALA A 45 5.94 -13.87 0.12
N ARG A 46 6.24 -13.82 -1.17
CA ARG A 46 6.86 -12.66 -1.82
C ARG A 46 5.97 -12.22 -2.98
N VAL A 47 5.81 -10.92 -3.12
CA VAL A 47 5.09 -10.30 -4.23
C VAL A 47 6.09 -9.74 -5.24
N PRO A 48 5.77 -9.74 -6.54
CA PRO A 48 6.61 -9.07 -7.51
C PRO A 48 6.68 -7.56 -7.22
N GLY A 49 7.85 -6.96 -7.39
CA GLY A 49 8.13 -5.55 -7.11
C GLY A 49 7.33 -4.62 -7.99
N SER A 50 6.92 -5.07 -9.19
CA SER A 50 5.94 -4.39 -10.03
C SER A 50 4.57 -4.27 -9.36
N ALA A 51 4.10 -5.33 -8.69
CA ALA A 51 2.85 -5.30 -7.94
C ALA A 51 2.98 -4.45 -6.66
N PHE A 52 4.16 -4.47 -6.01
CA PHE A 52 4.44 -3.58 -4.90
C PHE A 52 4.46 -2.10 -5.31
N ALA A 53 5.07 -1.76 -6.45
CA ALA A 53 5.05 -0.41 -7.02
C ALA A 53 3.64 0.02 -7.44
N ALA A 54 2.84 -0.90 -8.00
CA ALA A 54 1.44 -0.63 -8.31
C ALA A 54 0.63 -0.33 -7.04
N LEU A 55 0.80 -1.14 -5.98
CA LEU A 55 0.19 -0.90 -4.67
C LEU A 55 0.53 0.49 -4.13
N TRP A 56 1.78 0.90 -4.26
CA TRP A 56 2.24 2.23 -3.86
C TRP A 56 1.50 3.35 -4.60
N LEU A 57 1.40 3.25 -5.92
CA LEU A 57 0.70 4.25 -6.75
C LEU A 57 -0.81 4.30 -6.46
N ILE A 58 -1.44 3.13 -6.28
CA ILE A 58 -2.87 3.03 -5.97
C ILE A 58 -3.15 3.68 -4.62
N GLN A 59 -2.33 3.41 -3.61
CA GLN A 59 -2.51 4.00 -2.29
C GLN A 59 -2.33 5.52 -2.29
N ILE A 60 -1.37 6.08 -3.04
CA ILE A 60 -1.25 7.54 -3.19
C ILE A 60 -2.54 8.12 -3.80
N ARG A 61 -3.10 7.45 -4.82
CA ARG A 61 -4.36 7.88 -5.46
C ARG A 61 -5.55 7.75 -4.52
N GLU A 62 -5.66 6.64 -3.80
CA GLU A 62 -6.80 6.30 -2.95
C GLU A 62 -6.84 7.10 -1.65
N LEU A 63 -5.68 7.38 -1.06
CA LEU A 63 -5.59 8.16 0.15
C LEU A 63 -5.45 9.66 -0.11
N GLN A 64 -5.13 10.07 -1.35
CA GLN A 64 -4.74 11.46 -1.69
C GLN A 64 -3.65 12.00 -0.74
N ASP A 65 -2.90 11.09 -0.14
CA ASP A 65 -1.98 11.32 0.97
C ASP A 65 -0.74 10.47 0.72
N GLU A 66 0.38 11.16 0.53
CA GLU A 66 1.69 10.58 0.22
C GLU A 66 2.25 9.77 1.40
N PHE A 67 1.70 9.98 2.59
CA PHE A 67 2.15 9.42 3.86
C PHE A 67 1.36 8.20 4.30
N PHE A 68 0.34 7.77 3.54
CA PHE A 68 -0.47 6.61 3.89
C PHE A 68 -1.15 6.73 5.27
N GLN A 69 -1.55 7.94 5.70
CA GLN A 69 -2.02 8.21 7.07
C GLN A 69 -0.99 7.96 8.20
N LEU A 70 0.30 7.76 7.88
CA LEU A 70 1.37 7.69 8.90
C LEU A 70 1.69 9.07 9.48
N ASP A 71 1.33 10.15 8.78
CA ASP A 71 1.31 11.50 9.33
C ASP A 71 -0.13 12.01 9.34
N SER A 72 -0.75 12.03 10.52
CA SER A 72 -2.07 12.66 10.73
C SER A 72 -1.96 14.18 10.94
N ARG A 73 -0.80 14.80 10.67
CA ARG A 73 -0.65 16.25 10.69
C ARG A 73 -0.78 16.75 9.26
N GLY A 74 -2.02 16.74 8.77
CA GLY A 74 -2.37 17.59 7.64
C GLY A 74 -1.75 18.97 7.88
N MET A 75 -0.97 19.45 6.91
CA MET A 75 -0.37 20.79 7.03
C MET A 75 -1.50 21.76 7.40
N PRO A 76 -1.34 22.62 8.42
CA PRO A 76 -2.28 23.72 8.57
C PRO A 76 -2.26 24.49 7.24
N PRO A 77 -3.43 24.83 6.64
CA PRO A 77 -3.44 25.68 5.47
C PRO A 77 -2.67 26.94 5.85
N GLY A 78 -1.58 27.22 5.12
CA GLY A 78 -0.78 28.41 5.35
C GLY A 78 -1.68 29.64 5.43
N PRO A 79 -1.37 30.61 6.31
CA PRO A 79 -2.23 31.77 6.47
C PRO A 79 -2.42 32.44 5.11
N LEU A 80 -3.69 32.58 4.71
CA LEU A 80 -4.08 33.37 3.56
C LEU A 80 -3.61 34.83 3.78
N PRO A 81 -3.23 35.54 2.71
CA PRO A 81 -2.56 36.85 2.79
C PRO A 81 -3.40 37.95 3.44
#